data_AF-A0A423UAB8-F1
#
_entry.id   AF-A0A423UAB8-F1
#
_cell.length_a   1.000
_cell.length_b   1.000
_cell.length_c   1.000
_cell.angle_alpha   90.00
_cell.angle_beta   90.00
_cell.angle_gamma   90.00
#
_symmetry.space_group_name_H-M   'P 1'
#
loop_
_entity.id
_entity.type
_entity.pdbx_description
1 polymer ?
#
loop_
_entity_poly.entity_id
_entity_poly.type
_entity_poly.pdbx_seq_one_letter_code
_entity_poly.pdbx_strand_id
1 'polypeptide(L)'
;MIEVVRKHNENHRDVKPIIISVELEKAKPELSSLIPKADIIFVSKDYAQFQGYTDMAETIDKIHIETRPGSLVICPWGEKGASARMKEGKLVSSQAFPPEHVVDTLGAGDTFIAATIFALDLGHKPEDSILFGCRVAGAKVGVRGWEPLRHLFKGSDFLSSMEDSGSRRSVMNTT
;
A
#
# COMPACT_ATOMS: atom_id res chain seq x y z
N MET A 1 11.66 17.61 3.66
CA MET A 1 12.10 16.21 3.87
C MET A 1 12.08 15.41 2.57
N ILE A 2 10.93 15.20 1.92
CA ILE A 2 10.84 14.43 0.65
C ILE A 2 11.78 14.95 -0.45
N GLU A 3 11.90 16.27 -0.60
CA GLU A 3 12.83 16.89 -1.58
C GLU A 3 14.29 16.49 -1.36
N VAL A 4 14.69 16.29 -0.11
CA VAL A 4 16.06 15.88 0.22
C VAL A 4 16.31 14.45 -0.26
N VAL A 5 15.33 13.57 -0.08
CA VAL A 5 15.38 12.18 -0.57
C VAL A 5 15.38 12.14 -2.10
N ARG A 6 14.57 12.98 -2.76
CA ARG A 6 14.56 13.09 -4.22
C ARG A 6 15.90 13.56 -4.77
N LYS A 7 16.45 14.64 -4.20
CA LYS A 7 17.79 15.13 -4.57
C LYS A 7 18.86 14.08 -4.32
N HIS A 8 18.76 13.30 -3.25
CA HIS A 8 19.66 12.19 -3.00
C HIS A 8 19.58 11.13 -4.12
N ASN A 9 18.39 10.67 -4.47
CA ASN A 9 18.20 9.68 -5.55
C ASN A 9 18.68 10.20 -6.92
N GLU A 10 18.51 11.49 -7.20
CA GLU A 10 18.96 12.10 -8.46
C GLU A 10 20.49 12.16 -8.57
N ASN A 11 21.17 12.35 -7.44
CA ASN A 11 22.63 12.45 -7.36
C ASN A 11 23.33 11.09 -7.28
N HIS A 12 22.62 10.02 -6.91
CA HIS A 12 23.18 8.68 -6.74
C HIS A 12 22.40 7.67 -7.61
N ARG A 13 22.54 7.82 -8.94
CA ARG A 13 21.83 6.97 -9.91
C ARG A 13 22.44 5.57 -10.06
N ASP A 14 23.60 5.35 -9.47
CA ASP A 14 24.37 4.11 -9.45
C ASP A 14 23.92 3.13 -8.35
N VAL A 15 23.09 3.58 -7.40
CA VAL A 15 22.55 2.75 -6.32
C VAL A 15 21.02 2.60 -6.43
N LYS A 16 20.46 1.61 -5.72
CA LYS A 16 19.01 1.43 -5.62
C LYS A 16 18.39 2.70 -5.01
N PRO A 17 17.41 3.34 -5.67
CA PRO A 17 16.80 4.56 -5.16
C PRO A 17 15.98 4.28 -3.89
N ILE A 18 15.92 5.27 -3.01
CA ILE A 18 15.02 5.24 -1.85
C ILE A 18 13.59 5.44 -2.36
N ILE A 19 12.71 4.49 -2.07
CA ILE A 19 11.28 4.56 -2.43
C ILE A 19 10.54 5.45 -1.44
N ILE A 20 9.67 6.32 -1.94
CA ILE A 20 8.91 7.27 -1.14
C ILE A 20 7.43 6.91 -1.20
N SER A 21 6.85 6.50 -0.07
CA SER A 21 5.40 6.37 0.10
C SER A 21 4.82 7.59 0.83
N VAL A 22 3.62 8.02 0.44
CA VAL A 22 2.84 9.05 1.14
C VAL A 22 1.42 8.55 1.39
N GLU A 23 0.82 9.00 2.49
CA GLU A 23 -0.59 8.77 2.79
C GLU A 23 -1.37 10.08 2.73
N LEU A 24 -2.50 10.06 2.02
CA LEU A 24 -3.50 11.10 1.99
C LEU A 24 -4.67 10.66 2.89
N GLU A 25 -4.55 10.91 4.21
CA GLU A 25 -5.57 10.49 5.18
C GLU A 25 -6.67 11.54 5.34
N LYS A 26 -6.29 12.79 5.65
CA LYS A 26 -7.22 13.91 5.91
C LYS A 26 -7.08 14.95 4.83
N ALA A 27 -8.19 15.52 4.38
CA ALA A 27 -8.14 16.56 3.37
C ALA A 27 -7.50 17.85 3.90
N LYS A 28 -6.22 18.03 3.57
CA LYS A 28 -5.47 19.26 3.79
C LYS A 28 -4.91 19.70 2.43
N PRO A 29 -5.11 20.96 2.01
CA PRO A 29 -4.61 21.46 0.73
C PRO A 29 -3.11 21.23 0.53
N GLU A 30 -2.33 21.21 1.61
CA GLU A 30 -0.88 21.00 1.58
C GLU A 30 -0.47 19.60 1.10
N LEU A 31 -1.33 18.59 1.24
CA LEU A 31 -1.00 17.20 0.91
C LEU A 31 -0.94 16.94 -0.59
N SER A 32 -1.68 17.70 -1.41
CA SER A 32 -1.61 17.55 -2.87
C SER A 32 -0.20 17.84 -3.41
N SER A 33 0.53 18.76 -2.76
CA SER A 33 1.92 19.07 -3.10
C SER A 33 2.89 17.89 -2.94
N LEU A 34 2.48 16.83 -2.21
CA LEU A 34 3.28 15.62 -2.00
C LEU A 34 3.05 14.57 -3.09
N ILE A 35 1.89 14.57 -3.75
CA ILE A 35 1.49 13.60 -4.77
C ILE A 35 2.52 13.48 -5.91
N PRO A 36 2.98 14.57 -6.55
CA PRO A 36 3.96 14.46 -7.65
C PRO A 36 5.34 13.99 -7.18
N LYS A 37 5.57 13.94 -5.86
CA LYS A 37 6.86 13.62 -5.24
C LYS A 37 6.93 12.21 -4.68
N ALA A 38 5.84 11.45 -4.69
CA ALA A 38 5.79 10.09 -4.16
C ALA A 38 5.93 9.04 -5.27
N ASP A 39 6.46 7.88 -4.90
CA ASP A 39 6.48 6.68 -5.74
C ASP A 39 5.24 5.82 -5.47
N ILE A 40 4.77 5.78 -4.22
CA ILE A 40 3.56 5.08 -3.78
C ILE A 40 2.66 6.07 -3.03
N ILE A 41 1.39 6.12 -3.41
CA ILE A 41 0.39 7.01 -2.81
C ILE A 41 -0.74 6.15 -2.23
N PHE A 42 -0.92 6.20 -0.92
CA PHE A 42 -2.08 5.65 -0.24
C PHE A 42 -3.14 6.74 -0.10
N VAL A 43 -4.37 6.47 -0.53
CA VAL A 43 -5.47 7.44 -0.50
C VAL A 43 -6.61 6.87 0.34
N SER A 44 -6.87 7.50 1.49
CA SER A 44 -7.92 7.02 2.39
C SER A 44 -9.31 7.25 1.78
N LYS A 45 -10.27 6.43 2.23
CA LYS A 45 -11.70 6.63 1.95
C LYS A 45 -12.17 8.02 2.37
N ASP A 46 -11.74 8.50 3.53
CA ASP A 46 -12.15 9.80 4.07
C ASP A 46 -11.65 10.96 3.19
N TYR A 47 -10.39 10.89 2.73
CA TYR A 47 -9.85 11.86 1.79
C TYR A 47 -10.63 11.83 0.47
N ALA A 48 -10.87 10.64 -0.08
CA ALA A 48 -11.59 10.46 -1.32
C ALA A 48 -13.02 11.02 -1.26
N GLN A 49 -13.75 10.70 -0.18
CA GLN A 49 -15.10 11.20 0.04
C GLN A 49 -15.13 12.71 0.23
N PHE A 50 -14.15 13.29 0.90
CA PHE A 50 -14.03 14.74 1.02
C PHE A 50 -13.83 15.42 -0.35
N GLN A 51 -13.05 14.81 -1.26
CA GLN A 51 -12.88 15.30 -2.63
C GLN A 51 -14.13 15.07 -3.51
N GLY A 52 -15.15 14.39 -2.99
CA GLY A 52 -16.37 14.05 -3.73
C GLY A 52 -16.27 12.79 -4.58
N TYR A 53 -15.22 11.97 -4.40
CA TYR A 53 -15.06 10.70 -5.09
C TYR A 53 -15.89 9.60 -4.42
N THR A 54 -16.47 8.73 -5.23
CA THR A 54 -17.51 7.79 -4.78
C THR A 54 -17.00 6.35 -4.62
N ASP A 55 -15.92 6.00 -5.30
CA ASP A 55 -15.29 4.68 -5.22
C ASP A 55 -13.76 4.70 -5.41
N MET A 56 -13.15 3.53 -5.21
CA MET A 56 -11.70 3.34 -5.30
C MET A 56 -11.15 3.59 -6.72
N ALA A 57 -11.90 3.19 -7.76
CA ALA A 57 -11.44 3.29 -9.14
C ALA A 57 -11.42 4.76 -9.59
N GLU A 58 -12.51 5.50 -9.32
CA GLU A 58 -12.60 6.94 -9.54
C GLU A 58 -11.50 7.68 -8.76
N THR A 59 -11.32 7.33 -7.47
CA THR A 59 -10.27 7.94 -6.64
C THR A 59 -8.89 7.76 -7.25
N ILE A 60 -8.56 6.53 -7.67
CA ILE A 60 -7.29 6.21 -8.32
C ILE A 60 -7.14 6.99 -9.64
N ASP A 61 -8.17 7.06 -10.47
CA ASP A 61 -8.18 7.84 -11.71
C ASP A 61 -7.87 9.32 -11.47
N LYS A 62 -8.56 9.94 -10.50
CA LYS A 62 -8.40 11.36 -10.19
C LYS A 62 -7.03 11.67 -9.63
N ILE A 63 -6.52 10.85 -8.70
CA ILE A 63 -5.21 11.06 -8.08
C ILE A 63 -4.10 10.88 -9.11
N HIS A 64 -4.22 9.92 -10.03
CA HIS A 64 -3.20 9.69 -11.05
C HIS A 64 -2.88 10.90 -11.93
N ILE A 65 -3.82 11.84 -12.09
CA ILE A 65 -3.60 13.10 -12.84
C ILE A 65 -2.38 13.85 -12.29
N GLU A 66 -2.23 13.90 -10.97
CA GLU A 66 -1.20 14.68 -10.26
C GLU A 66 0.08 13.87 -9.96
N THR A 67 0.05 12.55 -10.18
CA THR A 67 1.18 11.67 -9.89
C THR A 67 2.28 11.73 -10.96
N ARG A 68 3.50 11.32 -10.60
CA ARG A 68 4.60 11.15 -11.54
C ARG A 68 4.50 9.85 -12.36
N PRO A 69 5.20 9.72 -13.51
CA PRO A 69 5.30 8.45 -14.24
C PRO A 69 5.81 7.30 -13.36
N GLY A 70 5.28 6.09 -13.57
CA GLY A 70 5.68 4.91 -12.82
C GLY A 70 5.26 4.89 -11.35
N SER A 71 4.39 5.80 -10.92
CA SER A 71 3.83 5.81 -9.56
C SER A 71 2.73 4.75 -9.39
N LEU A 72 2.59 4.30 -8.15
CA LEU A 72 1.54 3.38 -7.70
C LEU A 72 0.56 4.13 -6.81
N VAL A 73 -0.74 4.10 -7.14
CA VAL A 73 -1.80 4.60 -6.25
C VAL A 73 -2.54 3.41 -5.67
N ILE A 74 -2.77 3.43 -4.36
CA ILE A 74 -3.45 2.39 -3.58
C ILE A 74 -4.56 3.07 -2.78
N CYS A 75 -5.77 2.53 -2.88
CA CYS A 75 -6.95 3.09 -2.24
C CYS A 75 -7.67 2.01 -1.41
N PRO A 76 -7.41 1.92 -0.09
CA PRO A 76 -8.19 1.09 0.80
C PRO A 76 -9.57 1.72 1.08
N TRP A 77 -10.59 0.87 1.21
CA TRP A 77 -11.99 1.29 1.35
C TRP A 77 -12.77 0.50 2.40
N GLY A 78 -12.10 0.23 3.53
CA GLY A 78 -12.68 -0.45 4.68
C GLY A 78 -13.19 -1.85 4.33
N GLU A 79 -14.46 -2.10 4.59
CA GLU A 79 -15.15 -3.37 4.35
C GLU A 79 -15.19 -3.79 2.87
N LYS A 80 -14.97 -2.87 1.94
CA LYS A 80 -14.91 -3.18 0.50
C LYS A 80 -13.53 -3.69 0.04
N GLY A 81 -12.53 -3.66 0.92
CA GLY A 81 -11.16 -4.06 0.60
C GLY A 81 -10.32 -2.91 0.08
N ALA A 82 -9.54 -3.13 -0.98
CA ALA A 82 -8.65 -2.13 -1.56
C ALA A 82 -8.49 -2.33 -3.07
N SER A 83 -8.18 -1.24 -3.77
CA SER A 83 -7.71 -1.28 -5.16
C SER A 83 -6.35 -0.62 -5.29
N ALA A 84 -5.59 -1.01 -6.30
CA ALA A 84 -4.33 -0.40 -6.64
C ALA A 84 -4.13 -0.32 -8.16
N ARG A 85 -3.34 0.67 -8.59
CA ARG A 85 -2.97 0.81 -10.00
C ARG A 85 -1.64 1.53 -10.17
N MET A 86 -0.78 0.99 -11.01
CA MET A 86 0.37 1.73 -11.56
C MET A 86 -0.16 2.75 -12.58
N LYS A 87 0.43 3.94 -12.70
CA LYS A 87 -0.09 4.99 -13.60
C LYS A 87 -0.37 4.52 -15.04
N GLU A 88 0.45 3.61 -15.56
CA GLU A 88 0.29 3.01 -16.90
C GLU A 88 -0.18 1.53 -16.86
N GLY A 89 -0.70 1.08 -15.72
CA GLY A 89 -1.06 -0.33 -15.44
C GLY A 89 -2.56 -0.59 -15.36
N LYS A 90 -2.90 -1.87 -15.16
CA LYS A 90 -4.28 -2.31 -14.93
C LYS A 90 -4.69 -2.07 -13.47
N LEU A 91 -5.94 -1.71 -13.26
CA LEU A 91 -6.56 -1.68 -11.94
C LEU A 91 -6.61 -3.12 -11.40
N VAL A 92 -6.09 -3.32 -10.20
CA VAL A 92 -6.18 -4.58 -9.45
C VAL A 92 -6.90 -4.31 -8.13
N SER A 93 -7.62 -5.31 -7.63
CA SER A 93 -8.44 -5.16 -6.43
C SER A 93 -8.37 -6.41 -5.56
N SER A 94 -8.51 -6.21 -4.25
CA SER A 94 -8.71 -7.27 -3.28
C SER A 94 -9.90 -6.94 -2.39
N GLN A 95 -10.71 -7.95 -2.09
CA GLN A 95 -11.78 -7.83 -1.09
C GLN A 95 -11.21 -7.66 0.32
N ALA A 96 -12.02 -7.18 1.26
CA ALA A 96 -11.68 -7.26 2.68
C ALA A 96 -11.77 -8.70 3.20
N PHE A 97 -11.07 -8.99 4.29
CA PHE A 97 -11.11 -10.28 4.98
C PHE A 97 -11.61 -10.08 6.42
N PRO A 98 -12.89 -9.74 6.61
CA PRO A 98 -13.40 -9.45 7.95
C PRO A 98 -13.36 -10.72 8.84
N PRO A 99 -13.09 -10.57 10.14
CA PRO A 99 -13.21 -11.65 11.11
C PRO A 99 -14.70 -11.98 11.32
N GLU A 100 -14.97 -13.11 11.98
CA GLU A 100 -16.33 -13.45 12.42
C GLU A 100 -16.94 -12.36 13.33
N HIS A 101 -16.10 -11.77 14.19
CA HIS A 101 -16.47 -10.68 15.07
C HIS A 101 -15.46 -9.54 15.00
N VAL A 102 -15.94 -8.33 14.69
CA VAL A 102 -15.14 -7.10 14.75
C VAL A 102 -15.00 -6.69 16.21
N VAL A 103 -13.76 -6.56 16.68
CA VAL A 103 -13.42 -6.25 18.07
C VAL A 103 -12.87 -4.84 18.23
N ASP A 104 -11.97 -4.42 17.33
CA ASP A 104 -11.28 -3.14 17.42
C ASP A 104 -10.80 -2.68 16.04
N THR A 105 -11.34 -1.58 15.51
CA THR A 105 -10.97 -1.05 14.19
C THR A 105 -9.82 -0.04 14.23
N LEU A 106 -9.38 0.42 15.41
CA LEU A 106 -8.37 1.47 15.56
C LEU A 106 -7.01 1.10 14.93
N GLY A 107 -6.59 1.81 13.88
CA GLY A 107 -5.32 1.53 13.19
C GLY A 107 -5.39 0.37 12.18
N ALA A 108 -6.58 0.00 11.72
CA ALA A 108 -6.74 -0.94 10.59
C ALA A 108 -6.15 -0.40 9.29
N GLY A 109 -6.31 0.91 9.02
CA GLY A 109 -5.68 1.60 7.90
C GLY A 109 -4.16 1.54 7.99
N ASP A 110 -3.58 1.94 9.13
CA ASP A 110 -2.14 1.87 9.37
C ASP A 110 -1.59 0.46 9.19
N THR A 111 -2.32 -0.55 9.69
CA THR A 111 -1.96 -1.96 9.55
C THR A 111 -1.98 -2.41 8.09
N PHE A 112 -3.01 -2.00 7.33
CA PHE A 112 -3.07 -2.25 5.88
C PHE A 112 -1.88 -1.63 5.15
N ILE A 113 -1.58 -0.36 5.42
CA ILE A 113 -0.47 0.37 4.78
C ILE A 113 0.87 -0.29 5.10
N ALA A 114 1.14 -0.58 6.37
CA ALA A 114 2.38 -1.21 6.81
C ALA A 114 2.58 -2.60 6.15
N ALA A 115 1.54 -3.43 6.14
CA ALA A 115 1.58 -4.75 5.51
C ALA A 115 1.78 -4.66 3.99
N THR A 116 1.12 -3.70 3.33
CA THR A 116 1.26 -3.49 1.88
C THR A 116 2.66 -3.01 1.52
N ILE A 117 3.23 -2.07 2.29
CA ILE A 117 4.61 -1.60 2.12
C ILE A 117 5.58 -2.76 2.30
N PHE A 118 5.39 -3.59 3.33
CA PHE A 118 6.22 -4.77 3.58
C PHE A 118 6.23 -5.74 2.38
N ALA A 119 5.04 -6.06 1.85
CA ALA A 119 4.94 -6.93 0.67
C ALA A 119 5.62 -6.33 -0.57
N LEU A 120 5.43 -5.03 -0.82
CA LEU A 120 6.09 -4.33 -1.93
C LEU A 120 7.62 -4.32 -1.79
N ASP A 121 8.15 -4.12 -0.58
CA ASP A 121 9.60 -4.12 -0.33
C ASP A 121 10.23 -5.50 -0.57
N LEU A 122 9.49 -6.58 -0.30
CA LEU A 122 9.84 -7.95 -0.67
C LEU A 122 9.75 -8.23 -2.19
N GLY A 123 9.32 -7.25 -2.99
CA GLY A 123 9.29 -7.35 -4.46
C GLY A 123 8.01 -7.94 -5.05
N HIS A 124 6.94 -8.05 -4.24
CA HIS A 124 5.63 -8.51 -4.70
C HIS A 124 4.97 -7.54 -5.67
N LYS A 125 4.04 -8.07 -6.47
CA LYS A 125 3.21 -7.24 -7.36
C LYS A 125 2.16 -6.48 -6.53
N PRO A 126 1.62 -5.35 -7.05
CA PRO A 126 0.58 -4.59 -6.36
C PRO A 126 -0.64 -5.43 -5.94
N GLU A 127 -1.08 -6.36 -6.78
CA GLU A 127 -2.22 -7.25 -6.51
C GLU A 127 -2.00 -8.13 -5.27
N ASP A 128 -0.87 -8.82 -5.21
CA ASP A 128 -0.49 -9.66 -4.07
C ASP A 128 -0.26 -8.81 -2.80
N SER A 129 0.28 -7.61 -2.98
CA SER A 129 0.58 -6.69 -1.88
C SER A 129 -0.68 -6.14 -1.21
N ILE A 130 -1.67 -5.71 -1.98
CA ILE A 130 -2.95 -5.26 -1.40
C ILE A 130 -3.77 -6.42 -0.83
N LEU A 131 -3.68 -7.62 -1.43
CA LEU A 131 -4.28 -8.83 -0.88
C LEU A 131 -3.71 -9.15 0.50
N PHE A 132 -2.39 -9.08 0.64
CA PHE A 132 -1.71 -9.24 1.92
C PHE A 132 -2.13 -8.16 2.92
N GLY A 133 -2.13 -6.89 2.50
CA GLY A 133 -2.62 -5.76 3.30
C GLY A 133 -4.04 -5.98 3.84
N CYS A 134 -4.98 -6.37 2.98
CA CYS A 134 -6.37 -6.64 3.35
C CYS A 134 -6.49 -7.78 4.37
N ARG A 135 -5.68 -8.84 4.24
CA ARG A 135 -5.68 -9.98 5.19
C ARG A 135 -5.15 -9.59 6.56
N VAL A 136 -4.03 -8.86 6.62
CA VAL A 136 -3.45 -8.43 7.90
C VAL A 136 -4.37 -7.44 8.61
N ALA A 137 -4.93 -6.47 7.87
CA ALA A 137 -5.91 -5.54 8.43
C ALA A 137 -7.20 -6.25 8.87
N GLY A 138 -7.66 -7.24 8.11
CA GLY A 138 -8.79 -8.10 8.46
C GLY A 138 -8.58 -8.86 9.77
N ALA A 139 -7.43 -9.52 9.92
CA ALA A 139 -7.04 -10.16 11.16
C ALA A 139 -6.96 -9.16 12.33
N LYS A 140 -6.39 -7.98 12.07
CA LYS A 140 -6.25 -6.92 13.07
C LYS A 140 -7.60 -6.48 13.64
N VAL A 141 -8.63 -6.32 12.81
CA VAL A 141 -9.91 -5.81 13.32
C VAL A 141 -10.63 -6.81 14.23
N GLY A 142 -10.23 -8.08 14.22
CA GLY A 142 -10.74 -9.13 15.11
C GLY A 142 -10.06 -9.22 16.47
N VAL A 143 -9.06 -8.38 16.75
CA VAL A 143 -8.28 -8.41 17.99
C VAL A 143 -8.07 -7.00 18.53
N ARG A 144 -7.91 -6.85 19.85
CA ARG A 144 -7.60 -5.56 20.48
C ARG A 144 -6.08 -5.33 20.48
N GLY A 145 -5.64 -4.19 19.94
CA GLY A 145 -4.20 -3.89 19.78
C GLY A 145 -3.49 -4.81 18.78
N TRP A 146 -2.14 -4.82 18.79
CA TRP A 146 -1.33 -5.53 17.78
C TRP A 146 -0.62 -6.79 18.29
N GLU A 147 -0.41 -6.96 19.60
CA GLU A 147 0.29 -8.14 20.15
C GLU A 147 -0.32 -9.48 19.67
N PRO A 148 -1.67 -9.65 19.61
CA PRO A 148 -2.26 -10.89 19.13
C PRO A 148 -1.91 -11.23 17.67
N LEU A 149 -1.61 -10.24 16.82
CA LEU A 149 -1.22 -10.49 15.42
C LEU A 149 0.04 -11.33 15.33
N ARG A 150 0.98 -11.17 16.28
CA ARG A 150 2.21 -11.95 16.32
C ARG A 150 1.93 -13.46 16.34
N HIS A 151 0.88 -13.87 17.04
CA HIS A 151 0.50 -15.28 17.15
C HIS A 151 -0.26 -15.77 15.92
N LEU A 152 -1.12 -14.93 15.33
CA LEU A 152 -1.86 -15.26 14.11
C LEU A 152 -0.94 -15.49 12.91
N PHE A 153 0.20 -14.82 12.89
CA PHE A 153 1.19 -14.94 11.82
C PHE A 153 2.43 -15.77 12.21
N LYS A 154 2.47 -16.39 13.40
CA LYS A 154 3.60 -17.22 13.82
C LYS A 154 3.54 -18.58 13.13
N GLY A 155 4.53 -18.89 12.28
CA GLY A 155 4.62 -20.18 11.60
C GLY A 155 3.50 -20.44 10.59
N SER A 156 2.81 -19.39 10.13
CA SER A 156 1.83 -19.54 9.07
C SER A 156 2.53 -19.69 7.72
N ASP A 157 2.06 -20.64 6.90
CA ASP A 157 2.46 -20.81 5.50
C ASP A 157 2.28 -19.51 4.69
N PHE A 158 1.48 -18.59 5.22
CA PHE A 158 1.17 -17.32 4.61
C PHE A 158 2.40 -16.38 4.53
N LEU A 159 3.21 -16.25 5.59
CA LEU A 159 4.44 -15.45 5.53
C LEU A 159 5.54 -16.16 4.72
N SER A 160 5.69 -17.49 4.87
CA SER A 160 6.68 -18.24 4.09
C SER A 160 6.37 -18.21 2.59
N SER A 161 5.10 -18.26 2.19
CA SER A 161 4.68 -18.10 0.79
C SER A 161 4.99 -16.71 0.21
N MET A 162 5.02 -15.67 1.05
CA MET A 162 5.43 -14.31 0.67
C MET A 162 6.97 -14.17 0.58
N GLU A 163 7.74 -14.90 1.39
CA GLU A 163 9.20 -14.91 1.31
C GLU A 163 9.71 -15.70 0.07
N ASP A 164 9.10 -16.85 -0.22
CA ASP A 164 9.51 -17.74 -1.32
C ASP A 164 9.28 -17.14 -2.72
N SER A 165 8.28 -16.28 -2.86
CA SER A 165 7.92 -15.62 -4.13
C SER A 165 8.79 -14.39 -4.42
N GLY A 166 9.37 -13.74 -3.39
CA GLY A 166 10.35 -12.66 -3.53
C GLY A 166 11.76 -13.15 -3.89
N SER A 167 12.15 -14.33 -3.41
CA SER A 167 13.50 -14.91 -3.60
C SER A 167 13.80 -15.35 -5.04
N ARG A 168 12.78 -15.63 -5.86
CA ARG A 168 12.95 -16.12 -7.24
C ARG A 168 13.48 -15.08 -8.25
N ARG A 169 13.82 -13.85 -7.84
CA ARG A 169 14.38 -12.81 -8.72
C ARG A 169 15.87 -12.52 -8.56
N SER A 170 16.60 -13.22 -7.67
CA SER A 170 18.06 -13.05 -7.53
C SER A 170 18.91 -13.93 -8.46
N VAL A 171 18.32 -14.80 -9.27
CA VAL A 171 19.08 -15.71 -10.15
C VAL A 171 18.57 -15.64 -11.59
N MET A 172 18.79 -14.50 -12.25
CA MET A 172 18.85 -14.44 -13.71
C MET A 172 19.63 -13.21 -14.13
N ASN A 173 20.97 -13.36 -14.16
CA ASN A 173 21.88 -12.66 -15.06
C ASN A 173 23.29 -13.25 -14.91
N THR A 174 23.62 -14.25 -15.72
CA THR A 174 24.95 -14.47 -16.30
C THR A 174 24.84 -15.47 -17.45
N THR A 175 24.66 -14.95 -18.67
CA THR A 175 25.43 -15.34 -19.88
C THR A 175 25.17 -14.32 -20.97
#